data_AF-A0A559RNQ5-F1
#
_entry.id   AF-A0A559RNQ5-F1
#
_cell.length_a   1.000
_cell.length_b   1.000
_cell.length_c   1.000
_cell.angle_alpha   90.00
_cell.angle_beta   90.00
_cell.angle_gamma   90.00
#
_symmetry.space_group_name_H-M   'P 1'
#
loop_
_entity.id
_entity.type
_entity.pdbx_description
1 polymer ?
#
loop_
_entity_poly.entity_id
_entity_poly.type
_entity_poly.pdbx_seq_one_letter_code
_entity_poly.pdbx_strand_id
1 'polypeptide(L)'
;MKQFDFKNNMKNYIVLIMYLFVGFSVTTAQTYSSDTDEDTELSNQELIQKNILQYANLSDFGIKTQKNLRNETIEGNSVFITQIGELNAAAINVKSEASEIKLVQDGDQNFAGLDYVVKTVITEIQQKGNRNTVFDIINNEFADISLDLEQQGNDLNFQRLGSNSLTESLQFVQTQASPSLIIRSKTYGNPDN
;
A
#
# COMPACT_ATOMS: atom_id res chain seq x y z
N MET A 1 51.09 -1.09 -56.17
CA MET A 1 50.20 0.00 -55.70
C MET A 1 48.75 -0.48 -55.82
N LYS A 2 48.14 -0.94 -54.73
CA LYS A 2 46.68 -1.14 -54.65
C LYS A 2 46.18 -0.17 -53.60
N GLN A 3 45.43 0.85 -54.02
CA GLN A 3 44.79 1.76 -53.08
C GLN A 3 43.73 0.99 -52.29
N PHE A 4 43.89 0.99 -50.97
CA PHE A 4 42.94 0.39 -50.05
C PHE A 4 41.75 1.34 -49.96
N ASP A 5 40.67 1.01 -50.65
CA ASP A 5 39.50 1.88 -50.81
C ASP A 5 38.67 1.92 -49.51
N PHE A 6 39.09 2.78 -48.59
CA PHE A 6 38.57 2.91 -47.22
C PHE A 6 37.06 3.23 -47.17
N LYS A 7 36.53 3.82 -48.24
CA LYS A 7 35.15 4.34 -48.30
C LYS A 7 34.09 3.24 -48.42
N ASN A 8 34.42 2.14 -49.09
CA ASN A 8 33.52 0.98 -49.23
C ASN A 8 33.43 0.15 -47.94
N ASN A 9 34.55 0.04 -47.21
CA ASN A 9 34.58 -0.67 -45.94
C ASN A 9 33.76 0.06 -44.86
N MET A 10 33.83 1.39 -44.82
CA MET A 10 33.05 2.20 -43.86
C MET A 10 31.53 2.12 -44.09
N LYS A 11 31.08 2.04 -45.35
CA LYS A 11 29.65 1.80 -45.68
C LYS A 11 29.17 0.43 -45.18
N ASN A 12 29.99 -0.60 -45.31
CA ASN A 12 29.64 -1.95 -44.84
C ASN A 12 29.54 -2.01 -43.30
N TYR A 13 30.40 -1.29 -42.57
CA TYR A 13 30.29 -1.16 -41.11
C TYR A 13 29.04 -0.36 -40.68
N ILE A 14 28.68 0.69 -41.41
CA ILE A 14 27.46 1.47 -41.13
C ILE A 14 26.21 0.62 -41.37
N VAL A 15 26.17 -0.18 -42.43
CA VAL A 15 25.07 -1.12 -42.71
C VAL A 15 24.99 -2.21 -41.63
N LEU A 16 26.13 -2.69 -41.13
CA LEU A 16 26.20 -3.68 -40.04
C LEU A 16 25.68 -3.12 -38.71
N ILE A 17 26.05 -1.88 -38.37
CA ILE A 17 25.57 -1.17 -37.17
C ILE A 17 24.07 -0.90 -37.26
N MET A 18 23.57 -0.57 -38.45
CA MET A 18 22.14 -0.34 -38.67
C MET A 18 21.32 -1.63 -38.54
N TYR A 19 21.85 -2.79 -38.94
CA TYR A 19 21.22 -4.09 -38.69
C TYR A 19 21.22 -4.49 -37.19
N LEU A 20 22.23 -4.05 -36.43
CA LEU A 20 22.33 -4.35 -34.99
C LEU A 20 21.25 -3.62 -34.17
N PHE A 21 20.76 -2.47 -34.64
CA PHE A 21 19.73 -1.67 -33.95
C PHE A 21 18.28 -2.10 -34.22
N VAL A 22 18.01 -2.88 -35.27
CA VAL A 22 16.65 -3.31 -35.63
C VAL A 22 16.25 -4.64 -34.93
N GLY A 23 17.21 -5.38 -34.37
CA GLY A 23 17.00 -6.72 -33.84
C GLY A 23 16.48 -6.85 -32.39
N PHE A 24 16.31 -5.75 -31.64
CA PHE A 24 16.01 -5.82 -30.20
C PHE A 24 14.56 -5.56 -29.77
N SER A 25 13.62 -5.39 -30.70
CA SER A 25 12.21 -5.13 -30.35
C SER A 25 11.35 -6.40 -30.38
N VAL A 26 11.70 -7.41 -29.58
CA VAL A 26 10.76 -8.49 -29.25
C VAL A 26 10.37 -8.35 -27.78
N THR A 27 9.53 -7.35 -27.49
CA THR A 27 8.84 -7.26 -26.21
C THR A 27 7.76 -8.33 -26.19
N THR A 28 7.97 -9.42 -25.46
CA THR A 28 6.87 -10.32 -25.11
C THR A 28 6.05 -9.64 -24.03
N ALA A 29 4.90 -9.09 -24.39
CA ALA A 29 3.87 -8.78 -23.42
C ALA A 29 3.34 -10.12 -22.90
N GLN A 30 3.74 -10.51 -21.69
CA GLN A 30 3.09 -11.61 -21.00
C GLN A 30 1.76 -11.09 -20.46
N THR A 31 0.66 -11.40 -21.15
CA THR A 31 -0.68 -11.31 -20.57
C THR A 31 -0.81 -12.46 -19.57
N TYR A 32 -1.18 -12.13 -18.32
CA TYR A 32 -1.56 -13.13 -17.32
C TYR A 32 -2.61 -14.06 -17.91
N SER A 33 -2.29 -15.35 -17.99
CA SER A 33 -3.31 -16.38 -18.15
C SER A 33 -4.25 -16.27 -16.95
N SER A 34 -5.55 -16.14 -17.21
CA SER A 34 -6.58 -16.15 -16.17
C SER A 34 -6.42 -17.41 -15.33
N ASP A 35 -6.00 -17.23 -14.07
CA ASP A 35 -6.06 -18.29 -13.07
C ASP A 35 -7.50 -18.78 -13.04
N THR A 36 -7.70 -19.99 -13.57
CA THR A 36 -8.90 -20.75 -13.31
C THR A 36 -8.75 -21.21 -11.88
N ASP A 37 -9.73 -20.88 -11.03
CA ASP A 37 -9.77 -21.16 -9.59
C ASP A 37 -9.25 -22.57 -9.28
N GLU A 38 -7.96 -22.68 -8.98
CA GLU A 38 -7.33 -23.88 -8.46
C GLU A 38 -6.92 -23.51 -7.03
N ASP A 39 -7.76 -23.92 -6.08
CA ASP A 39 -7.54 -23.86 -4.64
C ASP A 39 -6.15 -24.45 -4.33
N THR A 40 -5.13 -23.60 -4.40
CA THR A 40 -3.80 -23.95 -3.95
C THR A 40 -3.84 -23.80 -2.44
N GLU A 41 -4.00 -24.93 -1.75
CA GLU A 41 -3.96 -24.98 -0.29
C GLU A 41 -2.67 -24.33 0.22
N LEU A 42 -2.81 -23.10 0.69
CA LEU A 42 -1.76 -22.36 1.38
C LEU A 42 -1.52 -23.10 2.71
N SER A 43 -0.33 -23.71 2.85
CA SER A 43 -0.04 -24.67 3.93
C SER A 43 -0.04 -24.10 5.36
N ASN A 44 -0.40 -22.83 5.55
CA ASN A 44 -0.44 -22.15 6.85
C ASN A 44 -1.72 -21.29 7.03
N GLN A 45 -2.80 -21.57 6.30
CA GLN A 45 -4.08 -20.88 6.52
C GLN A 45 -4.88 -21.55 7.66
N GLU A 46 -4.85 -20.95 8.86
CA GLU A 46 -5.93 -21.18 9.82
C GLU A 46 -7.17 -20.40 9.35
N LEU A 47 -8.05 -21.11 8.64
CA LEU A 47 -9.38 -20.60 8.30
C LEU A 47 -10.24 -20.56 9.56
N ILE A 48 -10.25 -19.43 10.25
CA ILE A 48 -11.25 -19.17 11.30
C ILE A 48 -12.62 -19.13 10.62
N GLN A 49 -13.54 -19.99 11.07
CA GLN A 49 -14.89 -20.09 10.51
C GLN A 49 -15.56 -18.71 10.48
N LYS A 50 -16.15 -18.35 9.34
CA LYS A 50 -16.73 -17.04 8.95
C LYS A 50 -17.65 -16.35 10.00
N ASN A 51 -18.10 -17.07 11.03
CA ASN A 51 -18.94 -16.55 12.12
C ASN A 51 -18.17 -16.20 13.42
N ILE A 52 -16.84 -16.30 13.45
CA ILE A 52 -16.06 -16.19 14.69
C ILE A 52 -15.25 -14.90 14.78
N LEU A 53 -15.02 -14.13 13.70
CA LEU A 53 -14.27 -12.86 13.78
C LEU A 53 -15.04 -11.77 14.53
N GLN A 54 -14.90 -11.80 15.84
CA GLN A 54 -15.28 -10.78 16.81
C GLN A 54 -14.05 -9.98 17.22
N TYR A 55 -14.29 -8.83 17.86
CA TYR A 55 -13.25 -7.97 18.45
C TYR A 55 -12.17 -8.74 19.23
N ALA A 56 -12.56 -9.79 19.96
CA ALA A 56 -11.67 -10.62 20.76
C ALA A 56 -10.56 -11.30 19.94
N ASN A 57 -10.86 -11.78 18.73
CA ASN A 57 -9.85 -12.47 17.90
C ASN A 57 -8.83 -11.49 17.34
N LEU A 58 -9.22 -10.25 17.03
CA LEU A 58 -8.27 -9.24 16.57
C LEU A 58 -7.35 -8.80 17.71
N SER A 59 -7.86 -8.74 18.95
CA SER A 59 -7.01 -8.43 20.11
C SER A 59 -5.96 -9.50 20.39
N ASP A 60 -6.22 -10.77 20.07
CA ASP A 60 -5.20 -11.84 20.20
C ASP A 60 -4.01 -11.63 19.24
N PHE A 61 -4.25 -10.96 18.11
CA PHE A 61 -3.20 -10.51 17.19
C PHE A 61 -2.62 -9.13 17.56
N GLY A 62 -3.00 -8.57 18.71
CA GLY A 62 -2.57 -7.24 19.15
C GLY A 62 -3.24 -6.08 18.40
N ILE A 63 -4.29 -6.36 17.62
CA ILE A 63 -5.05 -5.36 16.87
C ILE A 63 -6.24 -4.90 17.70
N LYS A 64 -6.19 -3.63 18.12
CA LYS A 64 -7.31 -2.97 18.78
C LYS A 64 -8.21 -2.30 17.77
N THR A 65 -9.50 -2.37 18.03
CA THR A 65 -10.54 -1.92 17.09
C THR A 65 -11.65 -1.12 17.76
N GLN A 66 -11.36 -0.61 18.95
CA GLN A 66 -12.28 0.26 19.67
C GLN A 66 -12.47 1.58 18.90
N LYS A 67 -13.72 2.05 18.86
CA LYS A 67 -14.08 3.32 18.23
C LYS A 67 -13.21 4.45 18.78
N ASN A 68 -12.59 5.23 17.90
CA ASN A 68 -11.85 6.42 18.30
C ASN A 68 -12.82 7.58 18.57
N LEU A 69 -13.01 7.91 19.86
CA LEU A 69 -13.90 8.99 20.29
C LEU A 69 -13.50 10.36 19.74
N ARG A 70 -12.23 10.55 19.33
CA ARG A 70 -11.77 11.81 18.75
C ARG A 70 -12.46 12.14 17.43
N ASN A 71 -12.96 11.13 16.70
CA ASN A 71 -13.73 11.34 15.47
C ASN A 71 -14.98 12.21 15.69
N GLU A 72 -15.52 12.26 16.92
CA GLU A 72 -16.67 13.11 17.28
C GLU A 72 -16.29 14.57 17.58
N THR A 73 -14.98 14.84 17.75
CA THR A 73 -14.48 16.13 18.27
C THR A 73 -13.49 16.83 17.35
N ILE A 74 -12.98 16.16 16.31
CA ILE A 74 -12.07 16.81 15.36
C ILE A 74 -12.81 17.80 14.48
N GLU A 75 -12.15 18.92 14.23
CA GLU A 75 -12.66 20.00 13.40
C GLU A 75 -11.58 20.43 12.41
N GLY A 76 -12.01 20.77 11.19
CA GLY A 76 -11.10 21.17 10.12
C GLY A 76 -10.30 19.99 9.55
N ASN A 77 -9.37 20.32 8.65
CA ASN A 77 -8.57 19.34 7.93
C ASN A 77 -7.09 19.68 8.06
N SER A 78 -6.28 18.70 8.47
CA SER A 78 -4.85 18.87 8.65
C SER A 78 -4.05 17.62 8.30
N VAL A 79 -2.89 17.84 7.67
CA VAL A 79 -1.93 16.79 7.31
C VAL A 79 -0.53 17.23 7.72
N PHE A 80 0.13 16.41 8.53
CA PHE A 80 1.51 16.62 8.98
C PHE A 80 2.39 15.48 8.51
N ILE A 81 3.51 15.78 7.87
CA ILE A 81 4.43 14.78 7.35
C ILE A 81 5.83 15.10 7.85
N THR A 82 6.48 14.13 8.48
CA THR A 82 7.89 14.19 8.86
C THR A 82 8.61 13.02 8.22
N GLN A 83 9.68 13.30 7.47
CA GLN A 83 10.49 12.31 6.78
C GLN A 83 11.95 12.51 7.17
N ILE A 84 12.56 11.48 7.75
CA ILE A 84 13.93 11.44 8.22
C ILE A 84 14.59 10.23 7.56
N GLY A 85 15.63 10.47 6.76
CA GLY A 85 16.30 9.45 5.94
C GLY A 85 16.16 9.71 4.44
N GLU A 86 16.64 8.77 3.63
CA GLU A 86 16.69 8.89 2.17
C GLU A 86 15.50 8.20 1.49
N LEU A 87 15.01 8.81 0.41
CA LEU A 87 14.00 8.21 -0.48
C LEU A 87 12.68 7.79 0.18
N ASN A 88 12.33 8.41 1.31
CA ASN A 88 10.99 8.30 1.88
C ASN A 88 9.97 9.01 0.98
N ALA A 89 8.79 8.46 0.84
CA ALA A 89 7.72 9.01 0.01
C ALA A 89 6.35 8.89 0.67
N ALA A 90 5.50 9.86 0.39
CA ALA A 90 4.12 9.91 0.86
C ALA A 90 3.20 10.39 -0.28
N ALA A 91 2.06 9.73 -0.47
CA ALA A 91 1.01 10.12 -1.40
C ALA A 91 -0.32 10.10 -0.64
N ILE A 92 -0.83 11.27 -0.27
CA ILE A 92 -2.01 11.39 0.62
C ILE A 92 -3.09 12.20 -0.09
N ASN A 93 -4.24 11.59 -0.33
CA ASN A 93 -5.45 12.21 -0.87
C ASN A 93 -6.60 12.04 0.15
N VAL A 94 -7.25 13.15 0.52
CA VAL A 94 -8.31 13.13 1.54
C VAL A 94 -9.47 14.03 1.11
N LYS A 95 -10.67 13.47 1.13
CA LYS A 95 -11.95 14.17 1.02
C LYS A 95 -12.79 13.78 2.25
N SER A 96 -12.93 14.71 3.18
CA SER A 96 -13.66 14.53 4.44
C SER A 96 -14.23 15.83 4.97
N GLU A 97 -15.20 15.73 5.90
CA GLU A 97 -15.71 16.88 6.66
C GLU A 97 -14.65 17.38 7.66
N ALA A 98 -13.98 16.44 8.35
CA ALA A 98 -12.87 16.72 9.24
C ALA A 98 -11.77 15.65 9.13
N SER A 99 -10.51 16.06 9.25
CA SER A 99 -9.36 15.15 9.20
C SER A 99 -8.16 15.62 10.02
N GLU A 100 -7.48 14.65 10.62
CA GLU A 100 -6.18 14.85 11.26
C GLU A 100 -5.27 13.67 10.91
N ILE A 101 -4.31 13.88 10.01
CA ILE A 101 -3.38 12.82 9.61
C ILE A 101 -1.96 13.27 9.91
N LYS A 102 -1.19 12.43 10.59
CA LYS A 102 0.23 12.67 10.83
C LYS A 102 1.02 11.42 10.47
N LEU A 103 2.00 11.61 9.60
CA LEU A 103 2.89 10.56 9.12
C LEU A 103 4.31 10.89 9.55
N VAL A 104 4.96 9.94 10.22
CA VAL A 104 6.38 10.02 10.59
C VAL A 104 7.11 8.84 9.96
N GLN A 105 8.07 9.13 9.08
CA GLN A 105 8.94 8.14 8.46
C GLN A 105 10.37 8.39 8.98
N ASP A 106 10.93 7.38 9.65
CA ASP A 106 12.27 7.41 10.25
C ASP A 106 13.06 6.18 9.76
N GLY A 107 13.92 6.42 8.77
CA GLY A 107 14.67 5.41 8.03
C GLY A 107 14.62 5.68 6.51
N ASP A 108 15.04 4.71 5.71
CA ASP A 108 15.20 4.88 4.27
C ASP A 108 14.15 4.12 3.47
N GLN A 109 13.75 4.68 2.34
CA GLN A 109 12.88 4.04 1.35
C GLN A 109 11.49 3.64 1.88
N ASN A 110 10.97 4.33 2.89
CA ASN A 110 9.62 4.10 3.38
C ASN A 110 8.58 4.75 2.46
N PHE A 111 7.43 4.11 2.31
CA PHE A 111 6.32 4.61 1.52
C PHE A 111 5.01 4.56 2.30
N ALA A 112 4.22 5.63 2.19
CA ALA A 112 2.83 5.66 2.67
C ALA A 112 1.90 6.25 1.60
N GLY A 113 0.94 5.45 1.15
CA GLY A 113 -0.14 5.86 0.25
C GLY A 113 -1.47 5.84 0.99
N LEU A 114 -2.14 6.99 1.10
CA LEU A 114 -3.44 7.13 1.73
C LEU A 114 -4.43 7.77 0.74
N ASP A 115 -5.60 7.16 0.58
CA ASP A 115 -6.66 7.70 -0.26
C ASP A 115 -8.03 7.53 0.41
N TYR A 116 -8.59 8.64 0.89
CA TYR A 116 -9.78 8.65 1.72
C TYR A 116 -10.90 9.51 1.11
N VAL A 117 -12.09 8.91 0.94
CA VAL A 117 -13.37 9.62 0.80
C VAL A 117 -14.33 9.11 1.85
N VAL A 118 -14.46 9.86 2.94
CA VAL A 118 -15.11 9.45 4.18
C VAL A 118 -15.64 10.66 4.95
N LYS A 119 -16.37 10.44 6.05
CA LYS A 119 -16.93 11.53 6.85
C LYS A 119 -15.86 12.19 7.71
N THR A 120 -15.19 11.40 8.55
CA THR A 120 -14.12 11.83 9.45
C THR A 120 -12.92 10.89 9.37
N VAL A 121 -11.70 11.42 9.57
CA VAL A 121 -10.47 10.61 9.60
C VAL A 121 -9.53 11.10 10.68
N ILE A 122 -8.99 10.19 11.51
CA ILE A 122 -7.75 10.49 12.24
C ILE A 122 -6.77 9.34 12.05
N THR A 123 -5.63 9.59 11.39
CA THR A 123 -4.64 8.55 11.07
C THR A 123 -3.25 9.00 11.52
N GLU A 124 -2.63 8.32 12.49
CA GLU A 124 -1.22 8.50 12.81
C GLU A 124 -0.42 7.25 12.43
N ILE A 125 0.52 7.39 11.49
CA ILE A 125 1.39 6.29 11.06
C ILE A 125 2.83 6.66 11.36
N GLN A 126 3.52 5.77 12.06
CA GLN A 126 4.94 5.88 12.35
C GLN A 126 5.68 4.69 11.74
N GLN A 127 6.58 4.95 10.79
CA GLN A 127 7.42 3.94 10.16
C GLN A 127 8.85 4.09 10.69
N LYS A 128 9.32 3.13 11.50
CA LYS A 128 10.69 3.07 12.03
C LYS A 128 11.44 1.91 11.38
N GLY A 129 12.45 2.24 10.59
CA GLY A 129 13.25 1.31 9.81
C GLY A 129 13.10 1.55 8.31
N ASN A 130 13.46 0.57 7.49
CA ASN A 130 13.67 0.75 6.06
C ASN A 130 12.68 -0.06 5.22
N ARG A 131 12.31 0.48 4.05
CA ARG A 131 11.44 -0.19 3.07
C ARG A 131 10.08 -0.61 3.63
N ASN A 132 9.58 0.11 4.63
CA ASN A 132 8.24 -0.10 5.13
C ASN A 132 7.23 0.56 4.21
N THR A 133 6.11 -0.12 3.96
CA THR A 133 5.09 0.27 3.01
C THR A 133 3.73 0.26 3.68
N VAL A 134 2.98 1.34 3.49
CA VAL A 134 1.56 1.42 3.83
C VAL A 134 0.75 1.81 2.61
N PHE A 135 -0.35 1.10 2.37
CA PHE A 135 -1.45 1.54 1.52
C PHE A 135 -2.75 1.50 2.33
N ASP A 136 -3.42 2.62 2.55
CA ASP A 136 -4.72 2.64 3.21
C ASP A 136 -5.72 3.44 2.39
N ILE A 137 -6.60 2.74 1.67
CA ILE A 137 -7.58 3.34 0.76
C ILE A 137 -8.98 2.95 1.22
N ILE A 138 -9.78 3.94 1.62
CA ILE A 138 -11.14 3.73 2.12
C ILE A 138 -12.07 4.74 1.47
N ASN A 139 -13.05 4.23 0.72
CA ASN A 139 -14.13 5.04 0.15
C ASN A 139 -15.48 4.56 0.68
N ASN A 140 -15.97 5.29 1.68
CA ASN A 140 -17.29 5.22 2.28
C ASN A 140 -17.61 6.60 2.86
N GLU A 141 -18.39 7.42 2.16
CA GLU A 141 -18.60 8.84 2.51
C GLU A 141 -19.21 9.05 3.91
N PHE A 142 -19.76 8.00 4.53
CA PHE A 142 -20.39 8.06 5.85
C PHE A 142 -19.53 7.46 6.97
N ALA A 143 -18.35 6.90 6.64
CA ALA A 143 -17.52 6.24 7.63
C ALA A 143 -16.75 7.25 8.49
N ASP A 144 -16.68 6.96 9.78
CA ASP A 144 -15.76 7.57 10.72
C ASP A 144 -14.57 6.63 10.90
N ILE A 145 -13.44 6.93 10.24
CA ILE A 145 -12.29 6.03 10.25
C ILE A 145 -11.19 6.52 11.19
N SER A 146 -10.45 5.58 11.75
CA SER A 146 -9.19 5.89 12.41
C SER A 146 -8.15 4.80 12.21
N LEU A 147 -6.88 5.20 12.18
CA LEU A 147 -5.76 4.28 12.11
C LEU A 147 -4.58 4.82 12.92
N ASP A 148 -4.15 4.07 13.92
CA ASP A 148 -2.90 4.31 14.64
C ASP A 148 -1.98 3.12 14.42
N LEU A 149 -1.03 3.28 13.52
CA LEU A 149 -0.13 2.20 13.09
C LEU A 149 1.32 2.59 13.38
N GLU A 150 2.00 1.74 14.14
CA GLU A 150 3.46 1.81 14.27
C GLU A 150 4.09 0.60 13.58
N GLN A 151 4.94 0.84 12.58
CA GLN A 151 5.78 -0.18 11.96
C GLN A 151 7.19 -0.12 12.56
N GLN A 152 7.65 -1.21 13.17
CA GLN A 152 8.98 -1.35 13.77
C GLN A 152 9.78 -2.47 13.08
N GLY A 153 10.75 -2.08 12.26
CA GLY A 153 11.60 -3.01 11.53
C GLY A 153 11.74 -2.65 10.06
N ASN A 154 12.19 -3.61 9.26
CA ASN A 154 12.38 -3.43 7.83
C ASN A 154 11.43 -4.32 7.04
N ASP A 155 11.14 -3.89 5.80
CA ASP A 155 10.38 -4.65 4.82
C ASP A 155 8.95 -4.99 5.28
N LEU A 156 8.34 -4.12 6.08
CA LEU A 156 6.98 -4.28 6.57
C LEU A 156 5.97 -3.75 5.56
N ASN A 157 4.89 -4.50 5.32
CA ASN A 157 3.80 -4.11 4.44
C ASN A 157 2.49 -4.11 5.21
N PHE A 158 1.77 -3.00 5.16
CA PHE A 158 0.39 -2.91 5.63
C PHE A 158 -0.51 -2.44 4.49
N GLN A 159 -1.62 -3.14 4.31
CA GLN A 159 -2.66 -2.76 3.36
C GLN A 159 -4.02 -2.82 4.00
N ARG A 160 -4.80 -1.74 3.86
CA ARG A 160 -6.22 -1.73 4.22
C ARG A 160 -7.06 -1.26 3.05
N LEU A 161 -8.09 -2.04 2.78
CA LEU A 161 -9.05 -1.81 1.70
C LEU A 161 -10.47 -1.84 2.29
N GLY A 162 -11.12 -0.68 2.28
CA GLY A 162 -12.46 -0.49 2.84
C GLY A 162 -12.51 -0.54 4.37
N SER A 163 -13.72 -0.40 4.91
CA SER A 163 -13.99 -0.42 6.35
C SER A 163 -15.38 -0.99 6.64
N ASN A 164 -15.52 -1.58 7.82
CA ASN A 164 -16.81 -1.96 8.42
C ASN A 164 -16.73 -1.74 9.94
N SER A 165 -17.80 -2.10 10.66
CA SER A 165 -17.87 -1.89 12.12
C SER A 165 -16.73 -2.53 12.92
N LEU A 166 -16.07 -3.56 12.39
CA LEU A 166 -14.93 -4.21 13.05
C LEU A 166 -13.60 -3.54 12.74
N THR A 167 -13.48 -2.86 11.60
CA THR A 167 -12.20 -2.36 11.05
C THR A 167 -12.20 -0.86 10.78
N GLU A 168 -13.25 -0.13 11.18
CA GLU A 168 -13.35 1.32 11.04
C GLU A 168 -12.24 2.04 11.79
N SER A 169 -11.93 1.56 13.01
CA SER A 169 -10.87 2.04 13.87
C SER A 169 -9.87 0.91 14.08
N LEU A 170 -8.59 1.16 13.82
CA LEU A 170 -7.51 0.18 14.04
C LEU A 170 -6.38 0.83 14.83
N GLN A 171 -5.83 0.11 15.81
CA GLN A 171 -4.59 0.48 16.49
C GLN A 171 -3.73 -0.75 16.75
N PHE A 172 -2.49 -0.74 16.26
CA PHE A 172 -1.54 -1.84 16.46
C PHE A 172 -0.10 -1.48 16.14
N VAL A 173 0.83 -2.30 16.64
CA VAL A 173 2.25 -2.26 16.27
C VAL A 173 2.55 -3.45 15.36
N GLN A 174 3.04 -3.18 14.16
CA GLN A 174 3.54 -4.18 13.24
C GLN A 174 5.05 -4.34 13.41
N THR A 175 5.51 -5.58 13.54
CA THR A 175 6.95 -5.90 13.61
C THR A 175 7.30 -6.95 12.55
N GLN A 176 8.58 -7.33 12.48
CA GLN A 176 9.05 -8.39 11.58
C GLN A 176 8.46 -9.78 11.88
N ALA A 177 7.80 -9.98 13.03
CA ALA A 177 7.03 -11.19 13.30
C ALA A 177 5.76 -11.29 12.44
N SER A 178 5.30 -10.16 11.88
CA SER A 178 4.15 -10.09 10.98
C SER A 178 4.48 -9.13 9.83
N PRO A 179 5.39 -9.53 8.91
CA PRO A 179 5.96 -8.63 7.91
C PRO A 179 4.95 -8.14 6.89
N SER A 180 3.83 -8.85 6.70
CA SER A 180 2.74 -8.39 5.84
C SER A 180 1.41 -8.56 6.56
N LEU A 181 0.62 -7.49 6.59
CA LEU A 181 -0.74 -7.50 7.11
C LEU A 181 -1.67 -6.85 6.08
N ILE A 182 -2.73 -7.57 5.70
CA ILE A 182 -3.71 -7.10 4.72
C ILE A 182 -5.10 -7.23 5.33
N ILE A 183 -5.81 -6.12 5.43
CA ILE A 183 -7.18 -6.04 5.92
C ILE A 183 -8.09 -5.68 4.75
N ARG A 184 -9.02 -6.57 4.42
CA ARG A 184 -10.05 -6.33 3.40
C ARG A 184 -11.41 -6.36 4.06
N SER A 185 -12.11 -5.25 3.99
CA SER A 185 -13.44 -5.12 4.57
C SER A 185 -14.45 -4.82 3.48
N LYS A 186 -15.59 -5.51 3.53
CA LYS A 186 -16.71 -5.15 2.67
C LYS A 186 -17.27 -3.82 3.18
N THR A 187 -17.17 -2.78 2.36
CA THR A 187 -17.81 -1.50 2.62
C THR A 187 -19.32 -1.68 2.52
N TYR A 188 -20.05 -1.45 3.62
CA TYR A 188 -21.50 -1.38 3.59
C TYR A 188 -21.90 0.03 3.17
N GLY A 189 -22.45 0.16 1.96
CA GLY A 189 -23.11 1.39 1.52
C GLY A 189 -24.45 1.54 2.22
N ASN A 190 -24.66 2.72 2.83
CA ASN A 190 -25.87 3.26 3.43
C ASN A 190 -26.57 2.39 4.52
N PRO A 191 -26.70 2.86 5.78
CA PRO A 191 -27.55 2.21 6.78
C PRO A 191 -29.07 2.26 6.46
N ASP A 192 -29.49 3.01 5.42
CA ASP A 192 -30.91 3.21 5.08
C ASP A 192 -31.42 2.41 3.86
N ASN A 193 -31.01 1.15 3.66
CA ASN A 193 -31.68 0.22 2.74
C ASN A 193 -31.88 -1.18 3.34
#